data_AF-A0A1G9PER3-F1
#
_entry.id   AF-A0A1G9PER3-F1
#
_cell.length_a   1.000
_cell.length_b   1.000
_cell.length_c   1.000
_cell.angle_alpha   90.00
_cell.angle_beta   90.00
_cell.angle_gamma   90.00
#
_symmetry.space_group_name_H-M   'P 1'
#
loop_
_entity.id
_entity.type
_entity.pdbx_description
1 polymer ?
#
loop_
_entity_poly.entity_id
_entity_poly.type
_entity_poly.pdbx_seq_one_letter_code
_entity_poly.pdbx_strand_id
1 'polypeptide(L)'
;MPQSRAAASKTRTRAQQFAIATLALLLIALLGFYTLVTGRITDGSAKLKDGAAQASAGAGQLEDGAGKLANGAGLADTGAGKLSVGAEKIYSGINSQLAPGADKLQAGAGELAQGAVKIETDVNSKLAPGVYKVDDGAQKLAAGAVQLSAALTPTPAGNAENNLADGATQLDGGAAQLAAGTVALAGGTDQLKGYRGANANPEAGTGTAALAQAMELLQAAANDPVQGLVPLSVVKDKIAKITAGAHKLDAGASQLRAGAQRLQDGAGQMHAGTGKLTAGFATLAGKLNSQDPASPGVVLGTRLLADGTSKIRVGMDGVPGDPEHPGLLKAAARMTAGSSRLADGTMALNAGIKGSPGDPANPGLLGGSRALASGASELSAGNTKLASGSSQLATGADKLADGNARIADGTGTLYSGAAAVSPTSMLRQSDAATALGLVAVLALGSVGAFLVLRKKQVDPR
;
A
#
# COMPACT_ATOMS: atom_id res chain seq x y z
N MET A 1 -131.57 44.70 -70.97
CA MET A 1 -131.27 43.81 -72.11
C MET A 1 -130.27 42.75 -71.64
N PRO A 2 -130.64 41.46 -71.68
CA PRO A 2 -129.97 40.35 -70.98
C PRO A 2 -129.10 39.49 -71.91
N GLN A 3 -128.08 38.82 -71.38
CA GLN A 3 -127.62 37.44 -71.73
C GLN A 3 -126.77 36.96 -70.55
N SER A 4 -127.25 36.21 -69.56
CA SER A 4 -127.84 34.86 -69.60
C SER A 4 -127.02 33.88 -70.45
N ARG A 5 -125.98 33.29 -69.85
CA ARG A 5 -125.52 31.94 -70.19
C ARG A 5 -125.16 31.17 -68.90
N ALA A 6 -126.17 30.46 -68.43
CA ALA A 6 -126.17 29.21 -67.68
C ALA A 6 -124.89 28.81 -66.91
N ALA A 7 -124.98 28.94 -65.59
CA ALA A 7 -124.28 28.08 -64.66
C ALA A 7 -124.72 26.61 -64.89
N ALA A 8 -123.90 25.83 -65.56
CA ALA A 8 -124.01 24.38 -65.49
C ALA A 8 -123.38 23.95 -64.15
N SER A 9 -124.19 23.93 -63.08
CA SER A 9 -123.80 23.23 -61.85
C SER A 9 -123.74 21.74 -62.19
N LYS A 10 -122.57 21.27 -62.62
CA LYS A 10 -122.24 19.85 -62.67
C LYS A 10 -122.29 19.39 -61.21
N THR A 11 -123.44 18.90 -60.78
CA THR A 11 -123.58 18.13 -59.54
C THR A 11 -122.60 16.98 -59.65
N ARG A 12 -121.43 17.12 -59.02
CA ARG A 12 -120.48 16.02 -58.87
C ARG A 12 -121.28 14.88 -58.27
N THR A 13 -121.32 13.73 -58.96
CA THR A 13 -122.02 12.55 -58.45
C THR A 13 -121.41 12.17 -57.10
N ARG A 14 -122.18 11.60 -56.15
CA ARG A 14 -121.66 11.20 -54.83
C ARG A 14 -120.36 10.38 -54.96
N ALA A 15 -120.23 9.56 -55.99
CA ALA A 15 -119.01 8.82 -56.34
C ALA A 15 -117.79 9.71 -56.62
N GLN A 16 -117.94 10.85 -57.31
CA GLN A 16 -116.86 11.82 -57.54
C GLN A 16 -116.46 12.58 -56.26
N GLN A 17 -117.41 12.89 -55.37
CA GLN A 17 -117.09 13.51 -54.08
C GLN A 17 -116.35 12.55 -53.14
N PHE A 18 -116.76 11.27 -53.10
CA PHE A 18 -116.03 10.23 -52.35
C PHE A 18 -114.62 10.01 -52.91
N ALA A 19 -114.44 9.93 -54.23
CA ALA A 19 -113.13 9.78 -54.86
C ALA A 19 -112.19 10.95 -54.56
N ILE A 20 -112.69 12.20 -54.56
CA ILE A 20 -111.90 13.39 -54.20
C ILE A 20 -111.54 13.37 -52.71
N ALA A 21 -112.46 12.98 -51.83
CA ALA A 21 -112.22 12.92 -50.39
C ALA A 21 -111.19 11.84 -50.02
N THR A 22 -111.24 10.65 -50.64
CA THR A 22 -110.19 9.62 -50.46
C THR A 22 -108.86 10.05 -51.05
N LEU A 23 -108.83 10.66 -52.23
CA LEU A 23 -107.59 11.24 -52.79
C LEU A 23 -107.00 12.32 -51.89
N ALA A 24 -107.82 13.19 -51.31
CA ALA A 24 -107.39 14.23 -50.39
C ALA A 24 -106.82 13.65 -49.09
N LEU A 25 -107.46 12.65 -48.49
CA LEU A 25 -106.95 11.95 -47.31
C LEU A 25 -105.65 11.19 -47.61
N LEU A 26 -105.55 10.54 -48.77
CA LEU A 26 -104.35 9.82 -49.19
C LEU A 26 -103.20 10.81 -49.46
N LEU A 27 -103.49 11.98 -50.06
CA LEU A 27 -102.53 13.08 -50.20
C LEU A 27 -102.09 13.63 -48.84
N ILE A 28 -103.00 13.85 -47.88
CA ILE A 28 -102.66 14.30 -46.53
C ILE A 28 -101.80 13.26 -45.80
N ALA A 29 -102.14 11.97 -45.90
CA ALA A 29 -101.36 10.88 -45.31
C ALA A 29 -99.98 10.74 -45.95
N LEU A 30 -99.89 10.86 -47.28
CA LEU A 30 -98.63 10.86 -48.03
C LEU A 30 -97.78 12.08 -47.65
N LEU A 31 -98.40 13.26 -47.52
CA LEU A 31 -97.73 14.49 -47.09
C LEU A 31 -97.24 14.38 -45.65
N GLY A 32 -98.06 13.83 -44.74
CA GLY A 32 -97.70 13.54 -43.36
C GLY A 32 -96.54 12.55 -43.25
N PHE A 33 -96.60 11.45 -44.00
CA PHE A 33 -95.51 10.49 -44.12
C PHE A 33 -94.24 11.15 -44.69
N TYR A 34 -94.37 11.96 -45.73
CA TYR A 34 -93.26 12.68 -46.32
C TYR A 34 -92.64 13.71 -45.36
N THR A 35 -93.44 14.48 -44.62
CA THR A 35 -92.95 15.38 -43.54
C THR A 35 -92.23 14.61 -42.44
N LEU A 36 -92.74 13.43 -42.06
CA LEU A 36 -92.15 12.61 -41.02
C LEU A 36 -90.81 12.03 -41.47
N VAL A 37 -90.75 11.49 -42.70
CA VAL A 37 -89.54 10.91 -43.28
C VAL A 37 -88.48 11.99 -43.51
N THR A 38 -88.85 13.13 -44.09
CA THR A 38 -87.93 14.27 -44.26
C THR A 38 -87.44 14.80 -42.92
N GLY A 39 -88.31 14.97 -41.92
CA GLY A 39 -87.91 15.34 -40.56
C GLY A 39 -86.93 14.35 -39.92
N ARG A 40 -87.18 13.04 -40.04
CA ARG A 40 -86.25 11.99 -39.54
C ARG A 40 -84.91 12.01 -40.26
N ILE A 41 -84.89 12.25 -41.56
CA ILE A 41 -83.66 12.37 -42.35
C ILE A 41 -82.89 13.62 -41.94
N THR A 42 -83.57 14.75 -41.77
CA THR A 42 -82.99 16.01 -41.32
C THR A 42 -82.38 15.87 -39.92
N ASP A 43 -83.11 15.32 -38.95
CA ASP A 43 -82.61 15.09 -37.58
C ASP A 43 -81.44 14.08 -37.56
N GLY A 44 -81.56 12.99 -38.33
CA GLY A 44 -80.49 12.00 -38.45
C GLY A 44 -79.23 12.57 -39.08
N SER A 45 -79.38 13.41 -40.12
CA SER A 45 -78.27 14.09 -40.79
C SER A 45 -77.62 15.13 -39.87
N ALA A 46 -78.39 15.86 -39.08
CA ALA A 46 -77.86 16.80 -38.09
C ALA A 46 -77.04 16.08 -37.01
N LYS A 47 -77.58 14.99 -36.43
CA LYS A 47 -76.86 14.18 -35.44
C LYS A 47 -75.59 13.57 -36.00
N LEU A 48 -75.63 13.07 -37.24
CA LEU A 48 -74.46 12.51 -37.90
C LEU A 48 -73.41 13.58 -38.20
N LYS A 49 -73.83 14.77 -38.63
CA LYS A 49 -72.95 15.93 -38.80
C LYS A 49 -72.25 16.29 -37.50
N ASP A 50 -73.00 16.43 -36.41
CA ASP A 50 -72.45 16.78 -35.10
C ASP A 50 -71.49 15.70 -34.59
N GLY A 51 -71.86 14.43 -34.70
CA GLY A 51 -71.00 13.31 -34.34
C GLY A 51 -69.72 13.24 -35.18
N ALA A 52 -69.82 13.50 -36.49
CA ALA A 52 -68.67 13.56 -37.38
C ALA A 52 -67.76 14.75 -37.03
N ALA A 53 -68.32 15.92 -36.72
CA ALA A 53 -67.56 17.07 -36.27
C ALA A 53 -66.84 16.81 -34.93
N GLN A 54 -67.52 16.17 -33.96
CA GLN A 54 -66.90 15.77 -32.69
C GLN A 54 -65.76 14.78 -32.90
N ALA A 55 -65.96 13.76 -33.73
CA ALA A 55 -64.94 12.77 -34.03
C ALA A 55 -63.77 13.37 -34.83
N SER A 56 -64.02 14.34 -35.71
CA SER A 56 -62.97 15.12 -36.38
C SER A 56 -62.14 15.93 -35.38
N ALA A 57 -62.79 16.62 -34.43
CA ALA A 57 -62.11 17.34 -33.36
C ALA A 57 -61.27 16.40 -32.47
N GLY A 58 -61.81 15.24 -32.10
CA GLY A 58 -61.08 14.22 -31.35
C GLY A 58 -59.88 13.65 -32.11
N ALA A 59 -60.00 13.48 -33.43
CA ALA A 59 -58.89 13.09 -34.28
C ALA A 59 -57.81 14.18 -34.35
N GLY A 60 -58.18 15.46 -34.43
CA GLY A 60 -57.21 16.57 -34.33
C GLY A 60 -56.48 16.60 -32.97
N GLN A 61 -57.16 16.33 -31.85
CA GLN A 61 -56.51 16.21 -30.55
C GLN A 61 -55.52 15.03 -30.49
N LEU A 62 -55.87 13.90 -31.12
CA LEU A 62 -54.99 12.74 -31.21
C LEU A 62 -53.75 13.04 -32.06
N GLU A 63 -53.93 13.76 -33.18
CA GLU A 63 -52.83 14.23 -34.01
C GLU A 63 -51.87 15.12 -33.22
N ASP A 64 -52.38 16.14 -32.54
CA ASP A 64 -51.59 17.04 -31.69
C ASP A 64 -50.81 16.27 -30.61
N GLY A 65 -51.48 15.32 -29.96
CA GLY A 65 -50.87 14.45 -28.93
C GLY A 65 -49.76 13.58 -29.51
N ALA A 66 -50.00 12.96 -30.67
CA ALA A 66 -49.03 12.14 -31.37
C ALA A 66 -47.84 12.98 -31.87
N GLY A 67 -48.07 14.20 -32.37
CA GLY A 67 -47.02 15.13 -32.75
C GLY A 67 -46.14 15.56 -31.57
N LYS A 68 -46.74 15.85 -30.41
CA LYS A 68 -46.01 16.15 -29.17
C LYS A 68 -45.16 14.95 -28.71
N LEU A 69 -45.71 13.74 -28.79
CA LEU A 69 -44.99 12.52 -28.44
C LEU A 69 -43.80 12.27 -29.40
N ALA A 70 -44.00 12.47 -30.71
CA ALA A 70 -42.92 12.36 -31.70
C ALA A 70 -41.78 13.34 -31.41
N ASN A 71 -42.12 14.60 -31.11
CA ASN A 71 -41.14 15.62 -30.73
C ASN A 71 -40.39 15.26 -29.45
N GLY A 72 -41.11 14.81 -28.41
CA GLY A 72 -40.52 14.36 -27.16
C GLY A 72 -39.57 13.18 -27.35
N ALA A 73 -39.96 12.20 -28.17
CA ALA A 73 -39.11 11.07 -28.54
C ALA A 73 -37.85 11.52 -29.30
N GLY A 74 -37.96 12.49 -30.22
CA GLY A 74 -36.80 13.06 -30.91
C GLY A 74 -35.80 13.78 -29.97
N LEU A 75 -36.31 14.51 -28.97
CA LEU A 75 -35.45 15.12 -27.94
C LEU A 75 -34.75 14.07 -27.08
N ALA A 76 -35.48 13.03 -26.68
CA ALA A 76 -34.92 11.93 -25.90
C ALA A 76 -33.90 11.12 -26.70
N ASP A 77 -34.11 10.91 -28.00
CA ASP A 77 -33.16 10.32 -28.94
C ASP A 77 -31.86 11.13 -29.02
N THR A 78 -31.97 12.45 -29.19
CA THR A 78 -30.82 13.36 -29.18
C THR A 78 -30.03 13.28 -27.86
N GLY A 79 -30.74 13.20 -26.73
CA GLY A 79 -30.13 13.02 -25.42
C GLY A 79 -29.41 11.69 -25.27
N ALA A 80 -30.03 10.60 -25.71
CA ALA A 80 -29.46 9.26 -25.70
C ALA A 80 -28.21 9.16 -26.61
N GLY A 81 -28.24 9.78 -27.79
CA GLY A 81 -27.07 9.87 -28.68
C GLY A 81 -25.90 10.61 -28.03
N LYS A 82 -26.15 11.74 -27.36
CA LYS A 82 -25.11 12.46 -26.59
C LYS A 82 -24.53 11.62 -25.45
N LEU A 83 -25.39 10.89 -24.73
CA LEU A 83 -24.97 9.97 -23.67
C LEU A 83 -24.08 8.84 -24.21
N SER A 84 -24.47 8.24 -25.34
CA SER A 84 -23.68 7.19 -26.00
C SER A 84 -22.28 7.68 -26.37
N VAL A 85 -22.18 8.81 -27.08
CA VAL A 85 -20.89 9.43 -27.44
C VAL A 85 -20.06 9.79 -26.21
N GLY A 86 -20.70 10.28 -25.14
CA GLY A 86 -20.02 10.57 -23.87
C GLY A 86 -19.45 9.31 -23.23
N ALA A 87 -20.22 8.24 -23.18
CA ALA A 87 -19.80 6.95 -22.63
C ALA A 87 -18.67 6.32 -23.46
N GLU A 88 -18.69 6.42 -24.79
CA GLU A 88 -17.58 5.98 -25.66
C GLU A 88 -16.29 6.78 -25.43
N LYS A 89 -16.39 8.09 -25.19
CA LYS A 89 -15.24 8.92 -24.82
C LYS A 89 -14.64 8.49 -23.47
N ILE A 90 -15.49 8.19 -22.49
CA ILE A 90 -15.04 7.65 -21.20
C ILE A 90 -14.36 6.29 -21.41
N TYR A 91 -14.99 5.38 -22.16
CA TYR A 91 -14.43 4.07 -22.47
C TYR A 91 -13.05 4.18 -23.12
N SER A 92 -12.91 5.01 -24.16
CA SER A 92 -11.62 5.21 -24.85
C SER A 92 -10.56 5.84 -23.95
N GLY A 93 -10.91 6.83 -23.12
CA GLY A 93 -10.00 7.40 -22.13
C GLY A 93 -9.53 6.36 -21.11
N ILE A 94 -10.43 5.52 -20.61
CA ILE A 94 -10.07 4.45 -19.69
C ILE A 94 -9.17 3.43 -20.40
N ASN A 95 -9.55 2.97 -21.59
CA ASN A 95 -8.86 1.90 -22.31
C ASN A 95 -7.46 2.31 -22.80
N SER A 96 -7.32 3.54 -23.28
CA SER A 96 -6.08 4.01 -23.90
C SER A 96 -5.13 4.73 -22.94
N GLN A 97 -5.62 5.21 -21.79
CA GLN A 97 -4.79 5.98 -20.85
C GLN A 97 -4.81 5.39 -19.44
N LEU A 98 -5.99 5.28 -18.83
CA LEU A 98 -6.10 4.91 -17.41
C LEU A 98 -5.65 3.47 -17.15
N ALA A 99 -6.13 2.51 -17.96
CA ALA A 99 -5.80 1.10 -17.81
C ALA A 99 -4.30 0.80 -18.07
N PRO A 100 -3.67 1.30 -19.15
CA PRO A 100 -2.22 1.16 -19.32
C PRO A 100 -1.40 1.88 -18.23
N GLY A 101 -1.89 3.03 -17.73
CA GLY A 101 -1.27 3.74 -16.61
C GLY A 101 -1.32 2.92 -15.31
N ALA A 102 -2.46 2.28 -15.03
CA ALA A 102 -2.63 1.40 -13.87
C ALA A 102 -1.73 0.15 -13.98
N ASP A 103 -1.56 -0.43 -15.16
CA ASP A 103 -0.62 -1.54 -15.37
C ASP A 103 0.83 -1.14 -15.06
N LYS A 104 1.26 0.04 -15.53
CA LYS A 104 2.60 0.56 -15.24
C LYS A 104 2.80 0.83 -13.75
N LEU A 105 1.79 1.40 -13.10
CA LEU A 105 1.82 1.67 -11.67
C LEU A 105 1.88 0.35 -10.87
N GLN A 106 1.09 -0.65 -11.25
CA GLN A 106 1.11 -1.98 -10.62
C GLN A 106 2.46 -2.67 -10.81
N ALA A 107 3.04 -2.61 -12.02
CA ALA A 107 4.36 -3.16 -12.29
C ALA A 107 5.44 -2.47 -11.42
N GLY A 108 5.45 -1.14 -11.40
CA GLY A 108 6.40 -0.38 -10.57
C GLY A 108 6.23 -0.61 -9.07
N ALA A 109 4.98 -0.75 -8.59
CA ALA A 109 4.72 -1.12 -7.20
C ALA A 109 5.21 -2.54 -6.87
N GLY A 110 5.06 -3.48 -7.81
CA GLY A 110 5.60 -4.84 -7.70
C GLY A 110 7.13 -4.89 -7.67
N GLU A 111 7.80 -4.07 -8.49
CA GLU A 111 9.26 -3.92 -8.47
C GLU A 111 9.74 -3.30 -7.15
N LEU A 112 9.07 -2.25 -6.66
CA LEU A 112 9.36 -1.63 -5.38
C LEU A 112 9.19 -2.62 -4.22
N ALA A 113 8.14 -3.44 -4.23
CA ALA A 113 7.92 -4.47 -3.23
C ALA A 113 9.04 -5.51 -3.22
N GLN A 114 9.45 -5.99 -4.39
CA GLN A 114 10.58 -6.93 -4.52
C GLN A 114 11.90 -6.31 -4.04
N GLY A 115 12.15 -5.04 -4.39
CA GLY A 115 13.32 -4.29 -3.93
C GLY A 115 13.34 -4.15 -2.41
N ALA A 116 12.20 -3.85 -1.79
CA ALA A 116 12.08 -3.74 -0.34
C ALA A 116 12.36 -5.07 0.37
N VAL A 117 11.79 -6.17 -0.13
CA VAL A 117 12.07 -7.54 0.37
C VAL A 117 13.56 -7.86 0.28
N LYS A 118 14.21 -7.48 -0.82
CA LYS A 118 15.66 -7.68 -0.99
C LYS A 118 16.47 -6.87 0.03
N ILE A 119 16.13 -5.61 0.26
CA ILE A 119 16.79 -4.76 1.26
C ILE A 119 16.62 -5.36 2.66
N GLU A 120 15.41 -5.74 3.05
CA GLU A 120 15.15 -6.40 4.33
C GLU A 120 15.96 -7.69 4.49
N THR A 121 16.02 -8.51 3.43
CA THR A 121 16.83 -9.73 3.41
C THR A 121 18.32 -9.43 3.59
N ASP A 122 18.86 -8.47 2.86
CA ASP A 122 20.28 -8.08 2.95
C ASP A 122 20.62 -7.48 4.33
N VAL A 123 19.71 -6.70 4.92
CA VAL A 123 19.86 -6.18 6.29
C VAL A 123 19.90 -7.31 7.32
N ASN A 124 18.92 -8.23 7.27
CA ASN A 124 18.80 -9.34 8.21
C ASN A 124 19.93 -10.38 8.09
N SER A 125 20.33 -10.71 6.86
CA SER A 125 21.24 -11.84 6.61
C SER A 125 22.72 -11.44 6.48
N LYS A 126 23.02 -10.18 6.18
CA LYS A 126 24.40 -9.72 5.96
C LYS A 126 24.79 -8.60 6.92
N LEU A 127 24.03 -7.52 6.93
CA LEU A 127 24.44 -6.31 7.65
C LEU A 127 24.35 -6.47 9.16
N ALA A 128 23.20 -6.90 9.69
CA ALA A 128 23.00 -7.06 11.14
C ALA A 128 23.98 -8.08 11.76
N PRO A 129 24.21 -9.28 11.18
CA PRO A 129 25.23 -10.20 11.67
C PRO A 129 26.65 -9.60 11.66
N GLY A 130 26.97 -8.79 10.65
CA GLY A 130 28.24 -8.07 10.57
C GLY A 130 28.40 -7.07 11.72
N VAL A 131 27.36 -6.25 11.98
CA VAL A 131 27.34 -5.29 13.10
C VAL A 131 27.50 -6.01 14.44
N TYR A 132 26.80 -7.13 14.66
CA TYR A 132 26.91 -7.88 15.90
C TYR A 132 28.31 -8.44 16.13
N LYS A 133 28.95 -8.99 15.08
CA LYS A 133 30.32 -9.51 15.14
C LYS A 133 31.35 -8.41 15.44
N VAL A 134 31.20 -7.24 14.81
CA VAL A 134 32.12 -6.12 15.03
C VAL A 134 32.00 -5.60 16.47
N ASP A 135 30.77 -5.46 16.98
CA ASP A 135 30.59 -5.03 18.38
C ASP A 135 31.09 -6.08 19.38
N ASP A 136 30.81 -7.38 19.18
CA ASP A 136 31.36 -8.44 20.02
C ASP A 136 32.91 -8.45 20.01
N GLY A 137 33.51 -8.28 18.83
CA GLY A 137 34.96 -8.16 18.68
C GLY A 137 35.54 -6.93 19.40
N ALA A 138 34.87 -5.78 19.31
CA ALA A 138 35.29 -4.56 19.98
C ALA A 138 35.21 -4.70 21.52
N GLN A 139 34.13 -5.30 22.04
CA GLN A 139 33.97 -5.59 23.46
C GLN A 139 35.05 -6.56 23.98
N LYS A 140 35.35 -7.63 23.23
CA LYS A 140 36.43 -8.57 23.56
C LYS A 140 37.80 -7.90 23.54
N LEU A 141 38.06 -7.06 22.55
CA LEU A 141 39.31 -6.32 22.45
C LEU A 141 39.48 -5.34 23.62
N ALA A 142 38.41 -4.64 24.00
CA ALA A 142 38.41 -3.74 25.16
C ALA A 142 38.67 -4.52 26.47
N ALA A 143 38.03 -5.67 26.66
CA ALA A 143 38.27 -6.53 27.81
C ALA A 143 39.72 -7.04 27.86
N GLY A 144 40.26 -7.48 26.72
CA GLY A 144 41.66 -7.91 26.61
C GLY A 144 42.67 -6.78 26.89
N ALA A 145 42.39 -5.56 26.43
CA ALA A 145 43.23 -4.40 26.73
C ALA A 145 43.25 -4.08 28.24
N VAL A 146 42.10 -4.19 28.92
CA VAL A 146 42.02 -4.04 30.38
C VAL A 146 42.80 -5.15 31.10
N GLN A 147 42.68 -6.40 30.66
CA GLN A 147 43.43 -7.52 31.24
C GLN A 147 44.95 -7.34 31.08
N LEU A 148 45.41 -6.95 29.89
CA LEU A 148 46.83 -6.68 29.64
C LEU A 148 47.34 -5.52 30.49
N SER A 149 46.54 -4.45 30.61
CA SER A 149 46.85 -3.34 31.49
C SER A 149 46.99 -3.77 32.95
N ALA A 150 46.06 -4.59 33.44
CA ALA A 150 46.09 -5.13 34.80
C ALA A 150 47.34 -6.00 35.03
N ALA A 151 47.70 -6.85 34.07
CA ALA A 151 48.88 -7.72 34.18
C ALA A 151 50.22 -6.98 34.20
N LEU A 152 50.26 -5.72 33.72
CA LEU A 152 51.46 -4.90 33.64
C LEU A 152 51.52 -3.81 34.72
N THR A 153 50.47 -3.67 35.53
CA THR A 153 50.40 -2.66 36.59
C THR A 153 50.69 -3.34 37.93
N PRO A 154 51.75 -2.93 38.67
CA PRO A 154 52.03 -3.50 39.98
C PRO A 154 50.85 -3.34 40.94
N THR A 155 50.57 -4.36 41.74
CA THR A 155 49.56 -4.30 42.80
C THR A 155 50.21 -3.92 44.14
N PRO A 156 49.43 -3.34 45.08
CA PRO A 156 49.95 -3.02 46.41
C PRO A 156 50.49 -4.23 47.19
N ALA A 157 49.94 -5.42 46.93
CA ALA A 157 50.37 -6.66 47.58
C ALA A 157 51.64 -7.25 46.93
N GLY A 158 51.95 -6.86 45.70
CA GLY A 158 53.13 -7.34 44.96
C GLY A 158 53.11 -8.84 44.68
N ASN A 159 51.94 -9.48 44.66
CA ASN A 159 51.82 -10.93 44.53
C ASN A 159 50.54 -11.42 43.83
N ALA A 160 49.93 -10.56 43.02
CA ALA A 160 48.74 -10.94 42.28
C ALA A 160 49.06 -12.03 41.24
N GLU A 161 48.13 -12.99 41.11
CA GLU A 161 48.23 -14.05 40.12
C GLU A 161 48.17 -13.47 38.70
N ASN A 162 48.98 -14.00 37.79
CA ASN A 162 49.09 -13.55 36.39
C ASN A 162 49.48 -12.07 36.21
N ASN A 163 50.10 -11.46 37.23
CA ASN A 163 50.63 -10.11 37.15
C ASN A 163 52.15 -10.15 36.92
N LEU A 164 52.57 -9.75 35.72
CA LEU A 164 53.98 -9.75 35.32
C LEU A 164 54.79 -8.70 36.10
N ALA A 165 54.18 -7.56 36.42
CA ALA A 165 54.85 -6.51 37.17
C ALA A 165 55.11 -6.90 38.63
N ASP A 166 54.16 -7.59 39.26
CA ASP A 166 54.33 -8.19 40.59
C ASP A 166 55.38 -9.30 40.57
N GLY A 167 55.33 -10.21 39.58
CA GLY A 167 56.34 -11.25 39.42
C GLY A 167 57.75 -10.69 39.26
N ALA A 168 57.91 -9.60 38.49
CA ALA A 168 59.19 -8.91 38.37
C ALA A 168 59.63 -8.24 39.69
N THR A 169 58.68 -7.69 40.46
CA THR A 169 58.94 -7.10 41.79
C THR A 169 59.37 -8.17 42.81
N GLN A 170 58.74 -9.35 42.78
CA GLN A 170 59.13 -10.48 43.64
C GLN A 170 60.52 -11.01 43.31
N LEU A 171 60.82 -11.15 42.01
CA LEU A 171 62.14 -11.60 41.56
C LEU A 171 63.23 -10.60 41.96
N ASP A 172 62.92 -9.29 41.89
CA ASP A 172 63.80 -8.23 42.35
C ASP A 172 64.10 -8.33 43.86
N GLY A 173 63.05 -8.49 44.68
CA GLY A 173 63.17 -8.67 46.12
C GLY A 173 63.97 -9.93 46.49
N GLY A 174 63.74 -11.05 45.78
CA GLY A 174 64.50 -12.29 45.96
C GLY A 174 65.98 -12.14 45.58
N ALA A 175 66.28 -11.43 44.49
CA ALA A 175 67.65 -11.12 44.09
C ALA A 175 68.37 -10.26 45.14
N ALA A 176 67.69 -9.25 45.70
CA ALA A 176 68.22 -8.43 46.78
C ALA A 176 68.48 -9.24 48.07
N GLN A 177 67.57 -10.14 48.43
CA GLN A 177 67.75 -11.06 49.57
C GLN A 177 68.94 -12.00 49.35
N LEU A 178 69.07 -12.56 48.15
CA LEU A 178 70.21 -13.42 47.79
C LEU A 178 71.54 -12.65 47.88
N ALA A 179 71.59 -11.42 47.37
CA ALA A 179 72.76 -10.55 47.47
C ALA A 179 73.11 -10.21 48.93
N ALA A 180 72.11 -9.93 49.78
CA ALA A 180 72.35 -9.69 51.20
C ALA A 180 72.88 -10.95 51.90
N GLY A 181 72.33 -12.12 51.56
CA GLY A 181 72.79 -13.42 52.08
C GLY A 181 74.23 -13.75 51.69
N THR A 182 74.65 -13.44 50.46
CA THR A 182 76.03 -13.64 50.03
C THR A 182 77.01 -12.69 50.69
N VAL A 183 76.61 -11.44 50.97
CA VAL A 183 77.39 -10.51 51.79
C VAL A 183 77.58 -11.06 53.20
N ALA A 184 76.51 -11.57 53.82
CA ALA A 184 76.58 -12.17 55.15
C ALA A 184 77.48 -13.42 55.15
N LEU A 185 77.38 -14.28 54.14
CA LEU A 185 78.25 -15.45 53.96
C LEU A 185 79.72 -15.05 53.78
N ALA A 186 79.99 -14.03 52.96
CA ALA A 186 81.32 -13.48 52.75
C ALA A 186 81.90 -12.94 54.07
N GLY A 187 81.10 -12.19 54.84
CA GLY A 187 81.47 -11.71 56.17
C GLY A 187 81.74 -12.85 57.17
N GLY A 188 80.95 -13.91 57.15
CA GLY A 188 81.18 -15.11 57.97
C GLY A 188 82.47 -15.85 57.59
N THR A 189 82.79 -15.95 56.30
CA THR A 189 84.09 -16.50 55.86
C THR A 189 85.27 -15.61 56.24
N ASP A 190 85.09 -14.28 56.22
CA ASP A 190 86.09 -13.33 56.73
C ASP A 190 86.28 -13.47 58.23
N GLN A 191 85.21 -13.70 59.01
CA GLN A 191 85.30 -13.97 60.44
C GLN A 191 85.97 -15.31 60.74
N LEU A 192 85.69 -16.36 59.95
CA LEU A 192 86.35 -17.66 60.07
C LEU A 192 87.86 -17.55 59.80
N LYS A 193 88.23 -16.75 58.79
CA LYS A 193 89.61 -16.32 58.56
C LYS A 193 90.11 -15.33 59.62
N GLY A 194 89.23 -14.60 60.29
CA GLY A 194 89.56 -13.43 61.09
C GLY A 194 89.55 -13.65 62.59
N TYR A 195 89.49 -14.88 63.10
CA TYR A 195 89.71 -15.12 64.53
C TYR A 195 91.07 -14.53 64.90
N ARG A 196 91.02 -13.35 65.54
CA ARG A 196 92.15 -12.57 65.99
C ARG A 196 93.04 -13.49 66.81
N GLY A 197 94.21 -13.79 66.27
CA GLY A 197 95.32 -14.24 67.09
C GLY A 197 95.45 -13.27 68.26
N ALA A 198 95.70 -13.81 69.45
CA ALA A 198 96.22 -13.02 70.55
C ALA A 198 97.30 -12.08 69.98
N ASN A 199 97.15 -10.77 70.20
CA ASN A 199 98.14 -9.70 69.94
C ASN A 199 97.94 -8.78 68.72
N ALA A 200 96.76 -8.72 68.10
CA ALA A 200 96.32 -7.57 67.29
C ALA A 200 97.26 -7.11 66.13
N ASN A 201 98.02 -8.01 65.50
CA ASN A 201 98.88 -7.69 64.36
C ASN A 201 98.20 -8.01 63.01
N PRO A 202 97.97 -7.05 62.09
CA PRO A 202 97.20 -7.27 60.85
C PRO A 202 97.94 -8.03 59.72
N GLU A 203 99.27 -8.19 59.78
CA GLU A 203 100.06 -8.59 58.60
C GLU A 203 100.60 -10.04 58.63
N ALA A 204 100.29 -10.84 59.66
CA ALA A 204 100.72 -12.24 59.74
C ALA A 204 99.53 -13.18 60.01
N GLY A 205 98.92 -13.69 58.94
CA GLY A 205 98.13 -14.93 58.92
C GLY A 205 96.79 -14.94 59.69
N THR A 206 95.70 -15.16 58.95
CA THR A 206 94.30 -15.40 59.38
C THR A 206 94.15 -16.49 60.45
N GLY A 207 93.14 -16.52 61.32
CA GLY A 207 92.97 -17.42 62.49
C GLY A 207 93.23 -18.92 62.28
N THR A 208 92.95 -19.49 61.11
CA THR A 208 93.37 -20.86 60.72
C THR A 208 94.84 -20.90 60.29
N ALA A 209 95.34 -19.88 59.60
CA ALA A 209 96.75 -19.69 59.33
C ALA A 209 97.55 -19.34 60.60
N ALA A 210 96.97 -18.68 61.61
CA ALA A 210 97.55 -18.40 62.92
C ALA A 210 97.54 -19.65 63.80
N LEU A 211 96.49 -20.48 63.73
CA LEU A 211 96.52 -21.83 64.30
C LEU A 211 97.58 -22.69 63.60
N ALA A 212 97.63 -22.68 62.27
CA ALA A 212 98.63 -23.39 61.48
C ALA A 212 100.05 -22.93 61.83
N GLN A 213 100.30 -21.63 61.91
CA GLN A 213 101.59 -21.01 62.28
C GLN A 213 101.94 -21.22 63.74
N ALA A 214 100.99 -21.07 64.68
CA ALA A 214 101.23 -21.36 66.09
C ALA A 214 101.56 -22.84 66.30
N MET A 215 100.93 -23.73 65.53
CA MET A 215 101.24 -25.15 65.49
C MET A 215 102.58 -25.42 64.79
N GLU A 216 102.95 -24.66 63.77
CA GLU A 216 104.26 -24.73 63.10
C GLU A 216 105.39 -24.25 64.02
N LEU A 217 105.16 -23.20 64.81
CA LEU A 217 106.04 -22.72 65.86
C LEU A 217 106.11 -23.70 67.04
N LEU A 218 105.00 -24.35 67.41
CA LEU A 218 104.98 -25.41 68.40
C LEU A 218 105.69 -26.68 67.89
N GLN A 219 105.58 -26.99 66.60
CA GLN A 219 106.32 -28.05 65.92
C GLN A 219 107.83 -27.72 65.91
N ALA A 220 108.19 -26.46 65.66
CA ALA A 220 109.56 -25.97 65.72
C ALA A 220 110.13 -26.02 67.14
N ALA A 221 109.36 -25.61 68.15
CA ALA A 221 109.71 -25.71 69.56
C ALA A 221 109.77 -27.18 70.05
N ALA A 222 108.93 -28.07 69.51
CA ALA A 222 109.00 -29.51 69.75
C ALA A 222 110.20 -30.19 69.05
N ASN A 223 110.90 -29.49 68.14
CA ASN A 223 112.17 -29.95 67.57
C ASN A 223 113.39 -29.46 68.38
N ASP A 224 113.20 -28.66 69.44
CA ASP A 224 114.25 -28.19 70.35
C ASP A 224 114.65 -29.34 71.32
N PRO A 225 115.94 -29.73 71.41
CA PRO A 225 116.35 -30.93 72.14
C PRO A 225 116.40 -30.72 73.66
N VAL A 226 115.24 -30.59 74.31
CA VAL A 226 115.16 -30.69 75.78
C VAL A 226 114.68 -32.08 76.19
N GLN A 227 115.59 -32.76 76.89
CA GLN A 227 115.48 -34.12 77.42
C GLN A 227 114.26 -34.30 78.34
N GLY A 228 113.45 -35.32 78.05
CA GLY A 228 112.75 -36.10 79.07
C GLY A 228 111.24 -35.84 79.23
N LEU A 229 110.48 -36.90 78.95
CA LEU A 229 109.13 -37.23 79.48
C LEU A 229 107.86 -36.74 78.74
N VAL A 230 107.78 -36.87 77.41
CA VAL A 230 106.50 -37.10 76.66
C VAL A 230 106.85 -37.83 75.35
N PRO A 231 106.02 -38.75 74.79
CA PRO A 231 106.20 -39.24 73.41
C PRO A 231 105.93 -38.12 72.40
N LEU A 232 106.96 -37.32 72.10
CA LEU A 232 106.93 -36.14 71.22
C LEU A 232 106.50 -36.44 69.78
N SER A 233 106.71 -37.66 69.27
CA SER A 233 106.35 -38.06 67.90
C SER A 233 104.83 -38.05 67.64
N VAL A 234 104.03 -38.52 68.59
CA VAL A 234 102.55 -38.51 68.49
C VAL A 234 102.00 -37.10 68.54
N VAL A 235 102.62 -36.23 69.33
CA VAL A 235 102.26 -34.80 69.40
C VAL A 235 102.60 -34.11 68.07
N LYS A 236 103.79 -34.37 67.51
CA LYS A 236 104.24 -33.85 66.21
C LYS A 236 103.33 -34.23 65.04
N ASP A 237 102.87 -35.47 65.00
CA ASP A 237 101.91 -35.93 63.98
C ASP A 237 100.52 -35.31 64.14
N LYS A 238 100.04 -35.13 65.38
CA LYS A 238 98.76 -34.47 65.65
C LYS A 238 98.81 -32.99 65.27
N ILE A 239 99.93 -32.31 65.57
CA ILE A 239 100.18 -30.92 65.19
C ILE A 239 100.17 -30.78 63.67
N ALA A 240 100.95 -31.59 62.94
CA ALA A 240 100.97 -31.57 61.47
C ALA A 240 99.60 -31.84 60.85
N LYS A 241 98.81 -32.78 61.39
CA LYS A 241 97.44 -33.06 60.92
C LYS A 241 96.49 -31.89 61.14
N ILE A 242 96.59 -31.20 62.27
CA ILE A 242 95.76 -30.02 62.55
C ILE A 242 96.20 -28.83 61.69
N THR A 243 97.50 -28.60 61.47
CA THR A 243 98.01 -27.60 60.53
C THR A 243 97.49 -27.84 59.12
N ALA A 244 97.58 -29.09 58.62
CA ALA A 244 97.02 -29.45 57.32
C ALA A 244 95.49 -29.27 57.27
N GLY A 245 94.78 -29.59 58.37
CA GLY A 245 93.35 -29.33 58.51
C GLY A 245 93.01 -27.83 58.46
N ALA A 246 93.83 -27.00 59.11
CA ALA A 246 93.66 -25.55 59.14
C ALA A 246 93.93 -24.91 57.77
N HIS A 247 94.95 -25.36 57.04
CA HIS A 247 95.17 -24.96 55.65
C HIS A 247 94.03 -25.38 54.72
N LYS A 248 93.50 -26.61 54.88
CA LYS A 248 92.32 -27.06 54.12
C LYS A 248 91.09 -26.19 54.42
N LEU A 249 90.90 -25.81 55.68
CA LEU A 249 89.80 -24.95 56.10
C LEU A 249 89.96 -23.52 55.53
N ASP A 250 91.17 -22.96 55.53
CA ASP A 250 91.44 -21.65 54.92
C ASP A 250 91.22 -21.66 53.40
N ALA A 251 91.70 -22.71 52.72
CA ALA A 251 91.47 -22.89 51.29
C ALA A 251 89.96 -23.02 50.99
N GLY A 252 89.24 -23.82 51.79
CA GLY A 252 87.78 -23.95 51.69
C GLY A 252 87.04 -22.63 51.94
N ALA A 253 87.46 -21.86 52.95
CA ALA A 253 86.89 -20.53 53.24
C ALA A 253 87.17 -19.53 52.10
N SER A 254 88.36 -19.59 51.50
CA SER A 254 88.73 -18.78 50.33
C SER A 254 87.89 -19.13 49.11
N GLN A 255 87.70 -20.42 48.84
CA GLN A 255 86.83 -20.89 47.76
C GLN A 255 85.37 -20.50 47.99
N LEU A 256 84.87 -20.64 49.21
CA LEU A 256 83.51 -20.26 49.58
C LEU A 256 83.30 -18.75 49.44
N ARG A 257 84.28 -17.92 49.83
CA ARG A 257 84.24 -16.46 49.62
C ARG A 257 84.21 -16.11 48.14
N ALA A 258 85.06 -16.72 47.31
CA ALA A 258 85.05 -16.50 45.88
C ALA A 258 83.72 -16.93 45.24
N GLY A 259 83.14 -18.04 45.71
CA GLY A 259 81.80 -18.48 45.33
C GLY A 259 80.71 -17.49 45.75
N ALA A 260 80.75 -16.99 46.99
CA ALA A 260 79.82 -15.99 47.50
C ALA A 260 79.90 -14.68 46.71
N GLN A 261 81.10 -14.23 46.34
CA GLN A 261 81.31 -13.03 45.55
C GLN A 261 80.76 -13.20 44.13
N ARG A 262 81.01 -14.34 43.47
CA ARG A 262 80.40 -14.64 42.15
C ARG A 262 78.87 -14.68 42.22
N LEU A 263 78.31 -15.23 43.29
CA LEU A 263 76.86 -15.28 43.49
C LEU A 263 76.29 -13.89 43.79
N GLN A 264 77.02 -13.05 44.53
CA GLN A 264 76.68 -11.65 44.76
C GLN A 264 76.66 -10.86 43.44
N ASP A 265 77.68 -11.02 42.60
CA ASP A 265 77.73 -10.38 41.28
C ASP A 265 76.55 -10.82 40.42
N GLY A 266 76.24 -12.12 40.40
CA GLY A 266 75.08 -12.67 39.70
C GLY A 266 73.74 -12.14 40.23
N ALA A 267 73.58 -12.05 41.56
CA ALA A 267 72.39 -11.48 42.19
C ALA A 267 72.26 -9.97 41.88
N GLY A 268 73.37 -9.24 41.86
CA GLY A 268 73.40 -7.82 41.46
C GLY A 268 73.01 -7.61 40.00
N GLN A 269 73.49 -8.48 39.10
CA GLN A 269 73.07 -8.47 37.69
C GLN A 269 71.58 -8.80 37.53
N MET A 270 71.07 -9.78 38.29
CA MET A 270 69.65 -10.13 38.30
C MET A 270 68.79 -8.95 38.78
N HIS A 271 69.15 -8.32 39.91
CA HIS A 271 68.48 -7.13 40.44
C HIS A 271 68.46 -5.97 39.43
N ALA A 272 69.58 -5.70 38.77
CA ALA A 272 69.63 -4.69 37.72
C ALA A 272 68.72 -5.04 36.52
N GLY A 273 68.63 -6.32 36.16
CA GLY A 273 67.74 -6.83 35.11
C GLY A 273 66.26 -6.69 35.46
N THR A 274 65.87 -7.09 36.66
CA THR A 274 64.49 -6.96 37.18
C THR A 274 64.08 -5.50 37.37
N GLY A 275 65.00 -4.63 37.79
CA GLY A 275 64.78 -3.19 37.84
C GLY A 275 64.48 -2.58 36.45
N LYS A 276 65.17 -3.04 35.40
CA LYS A 276 64.85 -2.62 34.02
C LYS A 276 63.50 -3.16 33.55
N LEU A 277 63.17 -4.40 33.90
CA LEU A 277 61.91 -5.04 33.51
C LEU A 277 60.70 -4.33 34.16
N THR A 278 60.77 -4.06 35.47
CA THR A 278 59.74 -3.32 36.21
C THR A 278 59.55 -1.90 35.65
N ALA A 279 60.63 -1.18 35.36
CA ALA A 279 60.55 0.13 34.71
C ALA A 279 59.92 0.07 33.31
N GLY A 280 60.26 -0.98 32.54
CA GLY A 280 59.66 -1.26 31.24
C GLY A 280 58.15 -1.51 31.33
N PHE A 281 57.72 -2.35 32.27
CA PHE A 281 56.31 -2.60 32.54
C PHE A 281 55.57 -1.35 32.98
N ALA A 282 56.13 -0.55 33.89
CA ALA A 282 55.53 0.71 34.31
C ALA A 282 55.34 1.69 33.14
N THR A 283 56.35 1.79 32.25
CA THR A 283 56.26 2.64 31.05
C THR A 283 55.17 2.15 30.09
N LEU A 284 55.13 0.83 29.84
CA LEU A 284 54.15 0.23 28.94
C LEU A 284 52.73 0.35 29.51
N ALA A 285 52.55 0.09 30.80
CA ALA A 285 51.29 0.27 31.51
C ALA A 285 50.83 1.74 31.46
N GLY A 286 51.73 2.70 31.64
CA GLY A 286 51.41 4.12 31.49
C GLY A 286 50.89 4.47 30.09
N LYS A 287 51.53 3.95 29.03
CA LYS A 287 51.08 4.15 27.64
C LYS A 287 49.75 3.45 27.35
N LEU A 288 49.56 2.22 27.84
CA LEU A 288 48.30 1.46 27.72
C LEU A 288 47.13 2.19 28.36
N ASN A 289 47.37 2.81 29.51
CA ASN A 289 46.35 3.46 30.35
C ASN A 289 46.23 4.97 30.16
N SER A 290 46.93 5.57 29.19
CA SER A 290 46.80 7.00 28.90
C SER A 290 45.33 7.37 28.73
N GLN A 291 44.89 8.37 29.51
CA GLN A 291 43.52 8.91 29.47
C GLN A 291 43.43 10.19 28.62
N ASP A 292 44.53 10.60 27.97
CA ASP A 292 44.54 11.79 27.13
C ASP A 292 43.61 11.58 25.92
N PRO A 293 42.54 12.38 25.76
CA PRO A 293 41.66 12.27 24.59
C PRO A 293 42.37 12.54 23.26
N ALA A 294 43.44 13.34 23.26
CA ALA A 294 44.24 13.64 22.07
C ALA A 294 45.26 12.53 21.74
N SER A 295 45.55 11.64 22.70
CA SER A 295 46.47 10.52 22.55
C SER A 295 46.07 9.37 23.48
N PRO A 296 44.93 8.72 23.22
CA PRO A 296 44.37 7.72 24.10
C PRO A 296 45.25 6.49 24.13
N GLY A 297 45.44 5.92 25.32
CA GLY A 297 46.03 4.61 25.48
C GLY A 297 45.12 3.54 24.88
N VAL A 298 45.67 2.34 24.64
CA VAL A 298 44.90 1.23 24.02
C VAL A 298 43.65 0.90 24.84
N VAL A 299 43.69 1.02 26.17
CA VAL A 299 42.52 0.75 27.03
C VAL A 299 41.39 1.74 26.75
N LEU A 300 41.69 3.04 26.70
CA LEU A 300 40.69 4.07 26.40
C LEU A 300 40.22 3.96 24.94
N GLY A 301 41.15 3.80 23.99
CA GLY A 301 40.82 3.70 22.57
C GLY A 301 39.91 2.52 22.24
N THR A 302 40.18 1.34 22.80
CA THR A 302 39.34 0.14 22.61
C THR A 302 37.99 0.27 23.30
N ARG A 303 37.90 0.94 24.45
CA ARG A 303 36.62 1.27 25.11
C ARG A 303 35.77 2.22 24.27
N LEU A 304 36.37 3.27 23.70
CA LEU A 304 35.67 4.19 22.80
C LEU A 304 35.19 3.49 21.54
N LEU A 305 36.00 2.57 20.98
CA LEU A 305 35.59 1.72 19.87
C LEU A 305 34.37 0.88 20.24
N ALA A 306 34.42 0.21 21.40
CA ALA A 306 33.32 -0.63 21.89
C ALA A 306 32.03 0.17 22.14
N ASP A 307 32.12 1.37 22.71
CA ASP A 307 30.97 2.27 22.85
C ASP A 307 30.40 2.71 21.49
N GLY A 308 31.29 3.04 20.54
CA GLY A 308 30.92 3.37 19.17
C GLY A 308 30.19 2.23 18.45
N THR A 309 30.70 1.01 18.54
CA THR A 309 30.05 -0.17 17.94
C THR A 309 28.72 -0.51 18.60
N SER A 310 28.60 -0.27 19.91
CA SER A 310 27.35 -0.48 20.64
C SER A 310 26.28 0.52 20.22
N LYS A 311 26.65 1.78 19.95
CA LYS A 311 25.75 2.77 19.34
C LYS A 311 25.29 2.35 17.94
N ILE A 312 26.18 1.79 17.12
CA ILE A 312 25.83 1.26 15.79
C ILE A 312 24.85 0.09 15.94
N ARG A 313 25.07 -0.82 16.90
CA ARG A 313 24.14 -1.91 17.22
C ARG A 313 22.77 -1.38 17.64
N VAL A 314 22.70 -0.36 18.50
CA VAL A 314 21.44 0.29 18.86
C VAL A 314 20.76 0.93 17.63
N GLY A 315 21.51 1.51 16.70
CA GLY A 315 20.96 1.99 15.43
C GLY A 315 20.38 0.86 14.55
N MET A 316 20.95 -0.35 14.64
CA MET A 316 20.44 -1.54 13.94
C MET A 316 19.14 -2.06 14.56
N ASP A 317 19.13 -2.23 15.89
CA ASP A 317 18.08 -2.91 16.65
C ASP A 317 16.92 -1.98 17.05
N GLY A 318 17.24 -0.69 17.15
CA GLY A 318 16.40 0.36 17.71
C GLY A 318 16.68 0.60 19.18
N VAL A 319 16.21 1.74 19.67
CA VAL A 319 16.26 2.06 21.09
C VAL A 319 15.20 1.21 21.81
N PRO A 320 15.58 0.39 22.80
CA PRO A 320 14.63 -0.46 23.51
C PRO A 320 13.49 0.34 24.13
N GLY A 321 12.25 -0.06 23.84
CA GLY A 321 11.05 0.61 24.37
C GLY A 321 10.65 1.91 23.65
N ASP A 322 11.41 2.35 22.64
CA ASP A 322 11.12 3.59 21.91
C ASP A 322 10.58 3.30 20.49
N PRO A 323 9.29 3.54 20.22
CA PRO A 323 8.70 3.34 18.90
C PRO A 323 9.14 4.37 17.84
N GLU A 324 9.63 5.54 18.25
CA GLU A 324 10.13 6.60 17.35
C GLU A 324 11.53 6.26 16.81
N HIS A 325 12.27 5.41 17.52
CA HIS A 325 13.59 4.93 17.12
C HIS A 325 13.62 3.41 16.94
N PRO A 326 12.91 2.86 15.94
CA PRO A 326 12.69 1.42 15.81
C PRO A 326 13.92 0.65 15.29
N GLY A 327 14.97 1.34 14.85
CA GLY A 327 16.18 0.74 14.27
C GLY A 327 16.00 0.33 12.80
N LEU A 328 17.13 0.05 12.15
CA LEU A 328 17.17 -0.31 10.74
C LEU A 328 16.41 -1.61 10.44
N LEU A 329 16.48 -2.60 11.32
CA LEU A 329 15.79 -3.89 11.16
C LEU A 329 14.26 -3.71 11.01
N LYS A 330 13.66 -2.96 11.93
CA LYS A 330 12.21 -2.70 11.90
C LYS A 330 11.84 -1.72 10.80
N ALA A 331 12.71 -0.74 10.49
CA ALA A 331 12.49 0.19 9.39
C ALA A 331 12.42 -0.55 8.03
N ALA A 332 13.33 -1.50 7.80
CA ALA A 332 13.32 -2.34 6.61
C ALA A 332 12.05 -3.18 6.51
N ALA A 333 11.64 -3.84 7.61
CA ALA A 333 10.38 -4.60 7.66
C ALA A 333 9.14 -3.73 7.40
N ARG A 334 9.08 -2.51 7.96
CA ARG A 334 8.00 -1.55 7.71
C ARG A 334 7.96 -1.10 6.25
N MET A 335 9.12 -0.89 5.64
CA MET A 335 9.22 -0.56 4.22
C MET A 335 8.69 -1.69 3.35
N THR A 336 9.04 -2.94 3.63
CA THR A 336 8.47 -4.12 2.95
C THR A 336 6.96 -4.20 3.11
N ALA A 337 6.44 -4.07 4.34
CA ALA A 337 5.00 -4.08 4.56
C ALA A 337 4.28 -2.94 3.82
N GLY A 338 4.88 -1.74 3.79
CA GLY A 338 4.35 -0.58 3.08
C GLY A 338 4.32 -0.78 1.57
N SER A 339 5.39 -1.31 0.98
CA SER A 339 5.48 -1.55 -0.46
C SER A 339 4.59 -2.71 -0.91
N SER A 340 4.45 -3.77 -0.11
CA SER A 340 3.46 -4.83 -0.36
C SER A 340 2.03 -4.28 -0.36
N ARG A 341 1.67 -3.45 0.64
CA ARG A 341 0.35 -2.81 0.67
C ARG A 341 0.10 -1.89 -0.53
N LEU A 342 1.13 -1.20 -1.00
CA LEU A 342 1.04 -0.41 -2.23
C LEU A 342 0.79 -1.32 -3.44
N ALA A 343 1.53 -2.42 -3.58
CA ALA A 343 1.33 -3.39 -4.66
C ALA A 343 -0.10 -3.95 -4.64
N ASP A 344 -0.59 -4.40 -3.49
CA ASP A 344 -1.96 -4.90 -3.32
C ASP A 344 -3.00 -3.83 -3.69
N GLY A 345 -2.79 -2.58 -3.25
CA GLY A 345 -3.66 -1.45 -3.58
C GLY A 345 -3.69 -1.16 -5.09
N THR A 346 -2.55 -1.27 -5.77
CA THR A 346 -2.50 -1.09 -7.23
C THR A 346 -3.14 -2.25 -7.99
N MET A 347 -3.08 -3.47 -7.47
CA MET A 347 -3.84 -4.60 -8.01
C MET A 347 -5.34 -4.39 -7.87
N ALA A 348 -5.80 -3.93 -6.71
CA ALA A 348 -7.21 -3.61 -6.48
C ALA A 348 -7.69 -2.47 -7.39
N LEU A 349 -6.87 -1.43 -7.59
CA LEU A 349 -7.14 -0.35 -8.55
C LEU A 349 -7.28 -0.89 -9.98
N ASN A 350 -6.36 -1.75 -10.42
CA ASN A 350 -6.40 -2.32 -11.76
C ASN A 350 -7.65 -3.20 -11.95
N ALA A 351 -8.03 -3.98 -10.94
CA ALA A 351 -9.28 -4.74 -10.92
C ALA A 351 -10.52 -3.83 -10.98
N GLY A 352 -10.52 -2.68 -10.29
CA GLY A 352 -11.62 -1.70 -10.41
C GLY A 352 -11.73 -1.08 -11.80
N ILE A 353 -10.60 -0.84 -12.48
CA ILE A 353 -10.57 -0.26 -13.83
C ILE A 353 -11.01 -1.28 -14.88
N LYS A 354 -10.42 -2.48 -14.84
CA LYS A 354 -10.57 -3.50 -15.89
C LYS A 354 -11.66 -4.53 -15.62
N GLY A 355 -12.11 -4.61 -14.37
CA GLY A 355 -12.94 -5.71 -13.89
C GLY A 355 -12.09 -6.88 -13.41
N SER A 356 -12.75 -7.79 -12.71
CA SER A 356 -12.14 -9.05 -12.29
C SER A 356 -12.20 -10.05 -13.45
N PRO A 357 -11.07 -10.64 -13.88
CA PRO A 357 -11.06 -11.61 -14.97
C PRO A 357 -12.03 -12.76 -14.67
N GLY A 358 -12.98 -13.00 -15.57
CA GLY A 358 -13.95 -14.10 -15.45
C GLY A 358 -15.15 -13.82 -14.53
N ASP A 359 -15.31 -12.61 -13.99
CA ASP A 359 -16.48 -12.23 -13.19
C ASP A 359 -17.33 -11.17 -13.91
N PRO A 360 -18.45 -11.55 -14.54
CA PRO A 360 -19.37 -10.63 -15.19
C PRO A 360 -20.04 -9.65 -14.20
N ALA A 361 -20.12 -9.98 -12.91
CA ALA A 361 -20.68 -9.10 -11.88
C ALA A 361 -19.75 -7.93 -11.53
N ASN A 362 -18.46 -8.04 -11.88
CA ASN A 362 -17.48 -6.98 -11.71
C ASN A 362 -16.80 -6.62 -13.04
N PRO A 363 -17.51 -5.94 -13.96
CA PRO A 363 -16.98 -5.56 -15.28
C PRO A 363 -15.97 -4.39 -15.22
N GLY A 364 -15.76 -3.82 -14.02
CA GLY A 364 -14.95 -2.62 -13.82
C GLY A 364 -15.48 -1.40 -14.58
N LEU A 365 -14.70 -0.33 -14.56
CA LEU A 365 -15.01 0.90 -15.29
C LEU A 365 -15.03 0.70 -16.82
N LEU A 366 -14.16 -0.15 -17.35
CA LEU A 366 -14.13 -0.48 -18.78
C LEU A 366 -15.42 -1.14 -19.25
N GLY A 367 -15.85 -2.22 -18.61
CA GLY A 367 -17.09 -2.87 -19.01
C GLY A 367 -18.32 -2.03 -18.67
N GLY A 368 -18.32 -1.30 -17.56
CA GLY A 368 -19.42 -0.40 -17.19
C GLY A 368 -19.64 0.74 -18.19
N SER A 369 -18.57 1.41 -18.62
CA SER A 369 -18.65 2.48 -19.64
C SER A 369 -19.13 1.95 -21.00
N ARG A 370 -18.70 0.74 -21.39
CA ARG A 370 -19.18 0.07 -22.61
C ARG A 370 -20.65 -0.33 -22.52
N ALA A 371 -21.09 -0.85 -21.38
CA ALA A 371 -22.50 -1.17 -21.14
C ALA A 371 -23.39 0.09 -21.21
N LEU A 372 -22.91 1.22 -20.65
CA LEU A 372 -23.63 2.50 -20.73
C LEU A 372 -23.75 3.00 -22.18
N ALA A 373 -22.69 2.91 -22.99
CA ALA A 373 -22.74 3.28 -24.40
C ALA A 373 -23.73 2.40 -25.19
N SER A 374 -23.73 1.08 -24.95
CA SER A 374 -24.68 0.15 -25.57
C SER A 374 -26.12 0.49 -25.21
N GLY A 375 -26.42 0.65 -23.91
CA GLY A 375 -27.77 0.98 -23.44
C GLY A 375 -28.27 2.33 -23.94
N ALA A 376 -27.39 3.33 -24.04
CA ALA A 376 -27.74 4.63 -24.62
C ALA A 376 -28.04 4.52 -26.12
N SER A 377 -27.30 3.68 -26.85
CA SER A 377 -27.54 3.41 -28.28
C SER A 377 -28.86 2.66 -28.50
N GLU A 378 -29.18 1.70 -27.63
CA GLU A 378 -30.47 0.98 -27.64
C GLU A 378 -31.64 1.92 -27.34
N LEU A 379 -31.49 2.82 -26.36
CA LEU A 379 -32.49 3.83 -26.02
C LEU A 379 -32.75 4.79 -27.19
N SER A 380 -31.68 5.24 -27.87
CA SER A 380 -31.79 6.06 -29.08
C SER A 380 -32.55 5.31 -30.19
N ALA A 381 -32.19 4.06 -30.47
CA ALA A 381 -32.90 3.25 -31.46
C ALA A 381 -34.39 3.05 -31.12
N GLY A 382 -34.71 2.87 -29.83
CA GLY A 382 -36.08 2.81 -29.33
C GLY A 382 -36.86 4.12 -29.53
N ASN A 383 -36.25 5.26 -29.22
CA ASN A 383 -36.86 6.57 -29.39
C ASN A 383 -37.07 6.94 -30.87
N THR A 384 -36.15 6.55 -31.75
CA THR A 384 -36.32 6.69 -33.20
C THR A 384 -37.56 5.92 -33.69
N LYS A 385 -37.77 4.70 -33.19
CA LYS A 385 -38.98 3.90 -33.50
C LYS A 385 -40.24 4.56 -32.94
N LEU A 386 -40.21 5.05 -31.69
CA LEU A 386 -41.34 5.73 -31.06
C LEU A 386 -41.73 7.01 -31.81
N ALA A 387 -40.74 7.82 -32.21
CA ALA A 387 -40.97 9.02 -32.99
C ALA A 387 -41.62 8.70 -34.33
N SER A 388 -41.08 7.70 -35.05
CA SER A 388 -41.61 7.26 -36.34
C SER A 388 -43.06 6.76 -36.23
N GLY A 389 -43.35 5.91 -35.24
CA GLY A 389 -44.71 5.42 -34.99
C GLY A 389 -45.69 6.51 -34.59
N SER A 390 -45.24 7.48 -33.80
CA SER A 390 -46.05 8.63 -33.38
C SER A 390 -46.35 9.56 -34.56
N SER A 391 -45.39 9.80 -35.46
CA SER A 391 -45.63 10.54 -36.71
C SER A 391 -46.62 9.82 -37.61
N GLN A 392 -46.54 8.48 -37.72
CA GLN A 392 -47.53 7.68 -38.45
C GLN A 392 -48.93 7.79 -37.84
N LEU A 393 -49.03 7.76 -36.50
CA LEU A 393 -50.30 7.95 -35.80
C LEU A 393 -50.88 9.34 -36.04
N ALA A 394 -50.05 10.40 -36.00
CA ALA A 394 -50.46 11.76 -36.30
C ALA A 394 -51.03 11.86 -37.72
N THR A 395 -50.31 11.35 -38.73
CA THR A 395 -50.79 11.30 -40.12
C THR A 395 -52.09 10.49 -40.29
N GLY A 396 -52.25 9.41 -39.51
CA GLY A 396 -53.49 8.63 -39.51
C GLY A 396 -54.67 9.39 -38.91
N ALA A 397 -54.41 10.13 -37.82
CA ALA A 397 -55.41 10.96 -37.15
C ALA A 397 -55.84 12.16 -38.01
N ASP A 398 -54.90 12.83 -38.68
CA ASP A 398 -55.17 13.88 -39.67
C ASP A 398 -56.11 13.38 -40.78
N LYS A 399 -55.79 12.24 -41.40
CA LYS A 399 -56.65 11.60 -42.41
C LYS A 399 -58.05 11.25 -41.88
N LEU A 400 -58.16 10.83 -40.61
CA LEU A 400 -59.44 10.56 -39.98
C LEU A 400 -60.23 11.85 -39.74
N ALA A 401 -59.57 12.92 -39.32
CA ALA A 401 -60.16 14.24 -39.14
C ALA A 401 -60.74 14.76 -40.46
N ASP A 402 -59.96 14.68 -41.54
CA ASP A 402 -60.35 15.05 -42.91
C ASP A 402 -61.54 14.22 -43.42
N GLY A 403 -61.48 12.88 -43.23
CA GLY A 403 -62.57 11.98 -43.60
C GLY A 403 -63.87 12.35 -42.90
N ASN A 404 -63.80 12.65 -41.61
CA ASN A 404 -64.96 13.03 -40.81
C ASN A 404 -65.48 14.43 -41.15
N ALA A 405 -64.60 15.38 -41.47
CA ALA A 405 -65.00 16.69 -41.98
C ALA A 405 -65.80 16.55 -43.29
N ARG A 406 -65.33 15.70 -44.21
CA ARG A 406 -66.05 15.39 -45.45
C ARG A 406 -67.41 14.73 -45.20
N ILE A 407 -67.53 13.85 -44.20
CA ILE A 407 -68.82 13.28 -43.79
C ILE A 407 -69.74 14.36 -43.22
N ALA A 408 -69.23 15.25 -42.37
CA ALA A 408 -69.99 16.37 -41.81
C ALA A 408 -70.51 17.32 -42.91
N ASP A 409 -69.70 17.62 -43.93
CA ASP A 409 -70.09 18.46 -45.06
C ASP A 409 -71.13 17.77 -45.96
N GLY A 410 -70.92 16.49 -46.27
CA GLY A 410 -71.87 15.70 -47.06
C GLY A 410 -73.23 15.57 -46.38
N THR A 411 -73.23 15.33 -45.06
CA THR A 411 -74.46 15.25 -44.25
C THR A 411 -75.11 16.62 -44.03
N GLY A 412 -74.32 17.71 -43.97
CA GLY A 412 -74.82 19.08 -44.01
C GLY A 412 -75.51 19.42 -45.34
N THR A 413 -74.98 18.91 -46.45
CA THR A 413 -75.61 19.03 -47.77
C THR A 413 -76.91 18.22 -47.83
N LEU A 414 -76.91 16.99 -47.32
CA LEU A 414 -78.11 16.14 -47.22
C LEU A 414 -79.18 16.79 -46.33
N TYR A 415 -78.80 17.33 -45.17
CA TYR A 415 -79.66 18.08 -44.26
C TYR A 415 -80.33 19.24 -45.00
N SER A 416 -79.52 20.07 -45.68
CA SER A 416 -80.02 21.26 -46.39
C SER A 416 -80.93 20.88 -47.55
N GLY A 417 -80.59 19.84 -48.31
CA GLY A 417 -81.41 19.30 -49.38
C GLY A 417 -82.74 18.74 -48.89
N ALA A 418 -82.73 17.94 -47.81
CA ALA A 418 -83.94 17.38 -47.19
C ALA A 418 -84.83 18.48 -46.59
N ALA A 419 -84.23 19.50 -45.97
CA ALA A 419 -84.95 20.65 -45.43
C ALA A 419 -85.56 21.52 -46.54
N ALA A 420 -84.87 21.72 -47.67
CA ALA A 420 -85.36 22.50 -48.80
C ALA A 420 -86.61 21.88 -49.44
N VAL A 421 -86.68 20.54 -49.50
CA VAL A 421 -87.84 19.82 -50.05
C VAL A 421 -88.96 19.58 -49.04
N SER A 422 -88.84 20.09 -47.81
CA SER A 422 -89.91 19.94 -46.81
C SER A 422 -91.20 20.66 -47.25
N PRO A 423 -92.39 20.11 -46.98
CA PRO A 423 -93.66 20.75 -47.36
C PRO A 423 -93.79 22.17 -46.84
N THR A 424 -93.26 22.44 -45.63
CA THR A 424 -93.26 23.77 -45.00
C THR A 424 -92.40 24.81 -45.74
N SER A 425 -91.25 24.44 -46.32
CA SER A 425 -90.44 25.35 -47.13
C SER A 425 -91.00 25.49 -48.55
N MET A 426 -91.50 24.41 -49.14
CA MET A 426 -92.17 24.45 -50.44
C MET A 426 -93.43 25.34 -50.40
N LEU A 427 -94.22 25.30 -49.34
CA LEU A 427 -95.39 26.17 -49.12
C LEU A 427 -95.03 27.65 -48.95
N ARG A 428 -93.80 27.96 -48.51
CA ARG A 428 -93.33 29.34 -48.30
C ARG A 428 -92.74 29.96 -49.57
N GLN A 429 -92.33 29.14 -50.53
CA GLN A 429 -91.67 29.56 -51.77
C GLN A 429 -92.57 29.42 -53.02
N SER A 430 -93.80 28.91 -52.86
CA SER A 430 -94.77 28.77 -53.95
C SER A 430 -95.88 29.81 -53.85
N ASP A 431 -95.94 30.73 -54.83
CA ASP A 431 -97.19 31.40 -55.17
C ASP A 431 -98.24 30.33 -55.51
N ALA A 432 -99.45 30.49 -54.99
CA ALA A 432 -100.52 29.50 -54.93
C ALA A 432 -100.90 28.79 -56.26
N ALA A 433 -100.38 29.24 -57.41
CA ALA A 433 -100.59 28.64 -58.72
C ALA A 433 -99.75 27.36 -58.98
N THR A 434 -98.63 27.15 -58.29
CA THR A 434 -97.73 26.00 -58.55
C THR A 434 -98.06 24.73 -57.74
N ALA A 435 -98.84 24.86 -56.66
CA ALA A 435 -99.22 23.74 -55.80
C ALA A 435 -100.05 22.65 -56.51
N LEU A 436 -100.82 23.01 -57.55
CA LEU A 436 -101.61 22.06 -58.36
C LEU A 436 -100.80 21.36 -59.46
N GLY A 437 -99.69 21.95 -59.93
CA GLY A 437 -98.81 21.30 -60.91
C GLY A 437 -97.94 20.18 -60.32
N LEU A 438 -97.70 20.23 -59.01
CA LEU A 438 -96.73 19.36 -58.33
C LEU A 438 -97.23 17.92 -58.09
N VAL A 439 -98.54 17.71 -57.97
CA VAL A 439 -99.13 16.36 -57.84
C VAL A 439 -98.90 15.54 -59.13
N ALA A 440 -98.85 16.19 -60.30
CA ALA A 440 -98.57 15.53 -61.57
C ALA A 440 -97.07 15.19 -61.74
N VAL A 441 -96.17 15.97 -61.17
CA VAL A 441 -94.71 15.74 -61.27
C VAL A 441 -94.22 14.71 -60.25
N LEU A 442 -94.83 14.64 -59.06
CA LEU A 442 -94.50 13.65 -58.03
C LEU A 442 -94.78 12.19 -58.44
N ALA A 443 -95.73 11.95 -59.35
CA ALA A 443 -96.00 10.63 -59.91
C ALA A 443 -95.02 10.22 -61.03
N LEU A 444 -94.38 11.17 -61.70
CA LEU A 444 -93.45 10.91 -62.81
C LEU A 444 -91.97 10.89 -62.37
N GLY A 445 -91.59 11.71 -61.39
CA GLY A 445 -90.21 11.79 -60.90
C GLY A 445 -89.73 10.56 -60.12
N SER A 446 -90.66 9.86 -59.45
CA SER A 446 -90.38 8.64 -58.67
C SER A 446 -89.99 7.45 -59.56
N VAL A 447 -90.43 7.41 -60.82
CA VAL A 447 -90.04 6.38 -61.80
C VAL A 447 -88.69 6.70 -62.48
N GLY A 448 -88.40 7.99 -62.71
CA GLY A 448 -87.16 8.43 -63.37
C GLY A 448 -85.90 8.25 -62.51
N ALA A 449 -85.97 8.58 -61.22
CA ALA A 449 -84.82 8.44 -60.31
C ALA A 449 -84.46 6.97 -60.03
N PHE A 450 -85.46 6.08 -60.01
CA PHE A 450 -85.26 4.63 -59.83
C PHE A 450 -84.54 3.98 -61.02
N LEU A 451 -84.77 4.46 -62.24
CA LEU A 451 -84.09 3.95 -63.46
C LEU A 451 -82.65 4.44 -63.59
N VAL A 452 -82.34 5.66 -63.15
CA VAL A 452 -80.96 6.21 -63.19
C VAL A 452 -80.05 5.53 -62.17
N LEU A 453 -80.57 5.18 -60.99
CA LEU A 453 -79.81 4.41 -59.99
C LEU A 453 -79.53 2.96 -60.42
N ARG A 454 -80.42 2.34 -61.21
CA ARG A 454 -80.20 0.99 -61.74
C ARG A 454 -79.13 0.93 -62.83
N LYS A 455 -78.98 2.00 -63.63
CA LYS A 455 -78.03 2.01 -64.76
C LYS A 455 -76.57 2.25 -64.35
N LYS A 456 -76.31 2.75 -63.13
CA LYS A 456 -74.95 2.94 -62.59
C LYS A 456 -74.38 1.74 -61.83
N GLN A 457 -75.17 0.68 -61.63
CA GLN A 457 -74.72 -0.58 -61.01
C GLN A 457 -74.24 -1.63 -62.03
N VAL A 458 -74.14 -1.28 -63.31
CA VAL A 458 -73.60 -2.16 -64.35
C VAL A 458 -72.51 -1.41 -65.12
N ASP A 459 -71.35 -1.23 -64.50
CA ASP A 459 -70.08 -1.26 -65.22
C ASP A 459 -68.93 -1.63 -64.25
N PRO A 460 -68.39 -2.86 -64.34
CA PRO A 460 -67.20 -3.27 -63.60
C PRO A 460 -65.96 -3.17 -64.48
N ARG A 461 -65.03 -2.27 -64.16
CA ARG A 461 -63.58 -2.44 -64.37
C ARG A 461 -62.79 -1.65 -63.35
#